data_AF-A0AA37K5U9-F1
#
_entry.id   AF-A0AA37K5U9-F1
#
_cell.length_a   1.000
_cell.length_b   1.000
_cell.length_c   1.000
_cell.angle_alpha   90.00
_cell.angle_beta   90.00
_cell.angle_gamma   90.00
#
_symmetry.space_group_name_H-M   'P 1'
#
loop_
_entity.id
_entity.type
_entity.pdbx_description
1 polymer ?
#
loop_
_entity_poly.entity_id
_entity_poly.type
_entity_poly.pdbx_seq_one_letter_code
_entity_poly.pdbx_strand_id
1 'polypeptide(L)'
;MSTTVNVVCYKSKVLKNNESPLMIRVCKDRKMKYQSLGISILPKYWDFKANKPTSKCPNKEYIERLIAEKVKVYTDKVIEFKSQEKEFTATSLMEKVNKPVKRKTVQEVFNQYIQELESANRLRYADMYKCTMHSLIKFNKHLDIPFSDMDTIWLKRYGQS
;
A
#
# COMPACT_ATOMS: atom_id res chain seq x y z
N MET A 1 -4.07 -24.67 1.24
CA MET A 1 -5.16 -23.67 1.28
C MET A 1 -5.04 -22.73 0.07
N SER A 2 -6.09 -22.56 -0.74
CA SER A 2 -6.04 -21.70 -1.93
C SER A 2 -6.46 -20.27 -1.59
N THR A 3 -5.63 -19.29 -1.97
CA THR A 3 -6.02 -17.86 -1.97
C THR A 3 -6.58 -17.53 -3.33
N THR A 4 -7.76 -16.91 -3.39
CA THR A 4 -8.38 -16.48 -4.65
C THR A 4 -8.53 -14.97 -4.68
N VAL A 5 -8.17 -14.37 -5.81
CA VAL A 5 -8.28 -12.94 -6.09
C VAL A 5 -9.22 -12.79 -7.28
N ASN A 6 -10.33 -12.09 -7.12
CA ASN A 6 -11.30 -11.86 -8.17
C ASN A 6 -11.78 -10.40 -8.14
N VAL A 7 -12.36 -9.92 -9.23
CA VAL A 7 -13.07 -8.64 -9.25
C VAL A 7 -14.57 -8.89 -9.31
N VAL A 8 -15.33 -8.12 -8.55
CA VAL A 8 -16.80 -8.20 -8.51
C VAL A 8 -17.42 -6.82 -8.57
N CYS A 9 -18.57 -6.72 -9.23
CA CYS A 9 -19.42 -5.55 -9.17
C CYS A 9 -20.28 -5.58 -7.90
N TYR A 10 -20.16 -4.58 -7.04
CA TYR A 10 -20.74 -4.59 -5.71
C TYR A 10 -22.19 -4.08 -5.71
N LYS A 11 -23.14 -5.01 -5.90
CA LYS A 11 -24.57 -4.70 -6.02
C LYS A 11 -25.18 -3.99 -4.80
N SER A 12 -24.65 -4.24 -3.60
CA SER A 12 -25.16 -3.66 -2.35
C SER A 12 -24.92 -2.16 -2.23
N LYS A 13 -24.13 -1.57 -3.14
CA LYS A 13 -23.86 -0.12 -3.16
C LYS A 13 -24.08 0.42 -4.57
N VAL A 14 -24.96 1.41 -4.66
CA VAL A 14 -25.21 2.17 -5.88
C VAL A 14 -24.82 3.62 -5.60
N LEU A 15 -24.03 4.20 -6.49
CA LEU A 15 -23.59 5.59 -6.41
C LEU A 15 -24.69 6.52 -6.96
N LYS A 16 -24.55 7.84 -6.73
CA LYS A 16 -25.52 8.85 -7.18
C LYS A 16 -25.76 8.83 -8.70
N ASN A 17 -24.80 8.32 -9.48
CA ASN A 17 -24.88 8.16 -10.93
C ASN A 17 -25.49 6.82 -11.38
N ASN A 18 -26.13 6.07 -10.46
CA ASN A 18 -26.68 4.73 -10.69
C ASN A 18 -25.66 3.64 -11.04
N GLU A 19 -24.37 3.90 -10.86
CA GLU A 19 -23.33 2.90 -11.07
C GLU A 19 -23.00 2.15 -9.78
N SER A 20 -22.53 0.91 -9.93
CA SER A 20 -22.02 0.11 -8.82
C SER A 20 -20.48 0.07 -8.87
N PRO A 21 -19.80 0.21 -7.73
CA PRO A 21 -18.34 0.18 -7.70
C PRO A 21 -17.82 -1.22 -7.99
N LEU A 22 -16.69 -1.29 -8.71
CA LEU A 22 -15.95 -2.52 -8.89
C LEU A 22 -14.98 -2.71 -7.71
N MET A 23 -14.97 -3.93 -7.17
CA MET A 23 -14.21 -4.28 -5.97
C MET A 23 -13.32 -5.49 -6.25
N ILE A 24 -12.07 -5.44 -5.81
CA ILE A 24 -11.22 -6.62 -5.68
C ILE A 24 -11.67 -7.38 -4.44
N ARG A 25 -12.00 -8.65 -4.62
CA ARG A 25 -12.31 -9.61 -3.57
C ARG A 25 -11.14 -10.57 -3.40
N VAL A 26 -10.54 -10.54 -2.21
CA VAL A 26 -9.56 -11.53 -1.78
C VAL A 26 -10.24 -12.50 -0.83
N CYS A 27 -10.20 -13.79 -1.14
CA CYS A 27 -10.66 -14.85 -0.24
C CYS A 27 -9.47 -15.71 0.18
N LYS A 28 -9.25 -15.79 1.50
CA LYS A 28 -8.26 -16.67 2.12
C LYS A 28 -8.85 -17.20 3.42
N ASP A 29 -8.72 -18.51 3.65
CA ASP A 29 -9.14 -19.20 4.89
C ASP A 29 -10.61 -18.90 5.27
N ARG A 30 -11.50 -18.97 4.27
CA ARG A 30 -12.94 -18.63 4.36
C ARG A 30 -13.24 -17.18 4.77
N LYS A 31 -12.23 -16.33 4.93
CA LYS A 31 -12.38 -14.90 5.19
C LYS A 31 -12.28 -14.12 3.88
N MET A 32 -13.29 -13.30 3.61
CA MET A 32 -13.35 -12.43 2.44
C MET A 32 -13.06 -10.98 2.84
N LYS A 33 -12.25 -10.31 2.05
CA LYS A 33 -12.06 -8.85 2.12
C LYS A 33 -12.27 -8.23 0.75
N TYR A 34 -12.75 -6.99 0.76
CA TYR A 34 -13.08 -6.23 -0.43
C TYR A 34 -12.30 -4.91 -0.43
N GLN A 35 -11.74 -4.55 -1.58
CA GLN A 35 -11.07 -3.27 -1.81
C GLN A 35 -11.64 -2.63 -3.06
N SER A 36 -11.95 -1.34 -3.02
CA SER A 36 -12.44 -0.62 -4.21
C SER A 36 -11.32 -0.44 -5.24
N LEU A 37 -11.67 -0.64 -6.51
CA LEU A 37 -10.80 -0.34 -7.65
C LEU A 37 -10.73 1.15 -8.00
N GLY A 38 -11.59 1.98 -7.39
CA GLY A 38 -11.71 3.41 -7.71
C GLY A 38 -12.55 3.72 -8.95
N ILE A 39 -13.13 2.70 -9.58
CA ILE A 39 -14.02 2.82 -10.73
C ILE A 39 -15.38 2.16 -10.45
N SER A 40 -16.40 2.62 -11.16
CA SER A 40 -17.77 2.11 -11.11
C SER A 40 -18.27 1.78 -12.51
N ILE A 41 -19.28 0.92 -12.58
CA ILE A 41 -19.91 0.49 -13.83
C ILE A 41 -21.42 0.38 -13.62
N LEU A 42 -22.20 0.71 -14.65
CA LEU A 42 -23.63 0.40 -14.65
C LEU A 42 -23.83 -1.13 -14.59
N PRO A 43 -24.67 -1.66 -13.68
CA PRO A 43 -24.90 -3.09 -13.55
C PRO A 43 -25.30 -3.80 -14.87
N LYS A 44 -25.98 -3.10 -15.79
CA LYS A 44 -26.35 -3.63 -17.11
C LYS A 44 -25.15 -3.97 -18.01
N TYR A 45 -23.99 -3.35 -17.76
CA TYR A 45 -22.77 -3.57 -18.52
C TYR A 45 -21.82 -4.57 -17.86
N TRP A 46 -22.20 -5.19 -16.74
CA TRP A 46 -21.41 -6.20 -16.04
C TRP A 46 -22.05 -7.57 -16.11
N ASP A 47 -21.28 -8.58 -16.52
CA ASP A 47 -21.70 -9.99 -16.44
C ASP A 47 -21.39 -10.54 -15.04
N PHE A 48 -22.44 -10.79 -14.25
CA PHE A 48 -22.31 -11.32 -12.88
C PHE A 48 -21.98 -12.80 -12.81
N LYS A 49 -22.25 -13.59 -13.87
CA LYS A 49 -21.86 -14.99 -13.92
C LYS A 49 -20.37 -15.09 -14.22
N ALA A 50 -19.92 -14.30 -15.19
CA ALA A 50 -18.55 -14.36 -15.67
C ALA A 50 -17.60 -13.40 -14.94
N ASN A 51 -18.11 -12.47 -14.13
CA ASN A 51 -17.38 -11.42 -13.40
C ASN A 51 -16.50 -10.54 -14.30
N LYS A 52 -17.06 -10.09 -15.42
CA LYS A 52 -16.35 -9.26 -16.40
C LYS A 52 -17.31 -8.29 -17.10
N PRO A 53 -16.79 -7.20 -17.69
CA PRO A 53 -17.61 -6.31 -18.51
C PRO A 53 -18.22 -7.05 -19.70
N THR A 54 -19.46 -6.72 -20.02
CA THR A 54 -20.16 -7.21 -21.21
C THR A 54 -19.59 -6.59 -22.49
N SER A 55 -19.87 -7.19 -23.65
CA SER A 55 -19.46 -6.65 -24.95
C SER A 55 -20.00 -5.25 -25.25
N LYS A 56 -21.13 -4.87 -24.64
CA LYS A 56 -21.78 -3.56 -24.82
C LYS A 56 -21.25 -2.48 -23.87
N CYS A 57 -20.27 -2.81 -23.02
CA CYS A 57 -19.72 -1.88 -22.04
C CYS A 57 -18.92 -0.75 -22.72
N PRO A 58 -19.22 0.53 -22.44
CA PRO A 58 -18.36 1.63 -22.84
C PRO A 58 -16.97 1.47 -22.21
N ASN A 59 -15.91 1.85 -22.94
CA ASN A 59 -14.52 1.76 -22.47
C ASN A 59 -14.12 0.38 -21.93
N LYS A 60 -14.72 -0.69 -22.48
CA LYS A 60 -14.48 -2.08 -22.06
C LYS A 60 -13.00 -2.41 -21.92
N GLU A 61 -12.21 -2.12 -22.95
CA GLU A 61 -10.77 -2.42 -22.98
C GLU A 61 -10.01 -1.75 -21.84
N TYR A 62 -10.36 -0.50 -21.53
CA TYR A 62 -9.75 0.24 -20.42
C TYR A 62 -10.11 -0.39 -19.07
N ILE A 63 -11.38 -0.73 -18.86
CA ILE A 63 -11.84 -1.37 -17.61
C ILE A 63 -11.20 -2.75 -17.45
N GLU A 64 -11.14 -3.56 -18.51
CA GLU A 64 -10.51 -4.88 -18.50
C GLU A 64 -9.00 -4.78 -18.21
N ARG A 65 -8.30 -3.81 -18.82
CA ARG A 65 -6.89 -3.55 -18.55
C ARG A 65 -6.66 -3.19 -17.08
N LEU A 66 -7.46 -2.27 -16.54
CA LEU A 66 -7.35 -1.85 -15.14
C LEU A 66 -7.63 -3.01 -14.16
N ILE A 67 -8.65 -3.83 -14.46
CA ILE A 67 -8.94 -5.06 -13.72
C ILE A 67 -7.75 -6.00 -13.76
N ALA A 68 -7.19 -6.26 -14.95
CA ALA A 68 -6.06 -7.16 -15.13
C ALA A 68 -4.81 -6.69 -14.38
N GLU A 69 -4.46 -5.40 -14.49
CA GLU A 69 -3.34 -4.79 -13.77
C GLU A 69 -3.49 -4.97 -12.26
N LYS A 70 -4.68 -4.65 -11.72
CA LYS A 70 -4.93 -4.78 -10.28
C LYS A 70 -4.93 -6.22 -9.82
N VAL A 71 -5.59 -7.14 -10.54
CA VAL A 71 -5.55 -8.57 -10.23
C VAL A 71 -4.11 -9.09 -10.26
N LYS A 72 -3.30 -8.67 -11.23
CA LYS A 72 -1.88 -9.03 -11.33
C LYS A 72 -1.10 -8.59 -10.09
N VAL A 73 -1.20 -7.32 -9.68
CA VAL A 73 -0.52 -6.80 -8.47
C VAL A 73 -0.84 -7.64 -7.22
N TYR A 74 -2.10 -8.01 -7.02
CA TYR A 74 -2.49 -8.85 -5.89
C TYR A 74 -1.99 -10.29 -6.03
N THR A 75 -2.01 -10.84 -7.24
CA THR A 75 -1.56 -12.20 -7.53
C THR A 75 -0.05 -12.32 -7.31
N ASP A 76 0.73 -11.37 -7.82
CA ASP A 76 2.18 -11.28 -7.63
C ASP A 76 2.53 -11.23 -6.14
N LYS A 77 1.79 -10.44 -5.35
CA LYS A 77 2.03 -10.36 -3.90
C LYS A 77 1.67 -11.65 -3.15
N VAL A 78 0.63 -12.36 -3.60
CA VAL A 78 0.30 -13.70 -3.08
C VAL A 78 1.42 -14.69 -3.39
N ILE A 79 1.99 -14.65 -4.58
CA ILE A 79 3.12 -15.51 -4.98
C ILE A 79 4.34 -15.19 -4.11
N GLU A 80 4.67 -13.91 -3.91
CA GLU A 80 5.79 -13.47 -3.07
C GLU A 80 5.66 -13.96 -1.62
N PHE A 81 4.46 -13.90 -1.02
CA PHE A 81 4.29 -14.42 0.34
C PHE A 81 4.39 -15.94 0.41
N LYS A 82 3.90 -16.65 -0.62
CA LYS A 82 4.05 -18.10 -0.71
C LYS A 82 5.53 -18.51 -0.85
N SER A 83 6.31 -17.78 -1.65
CA SER A 83 7.74 -18.08 -1.83
C SER A 83 8.56 -17.77 -0.58
N GLN A 84 8.11 -16.83 0.26
CA GLN A 84 8.76 -16.51 1.54
C GLN A 84 8.25 -17.37 2.70
N GLU A 85 7.38 -18.35 2.46
CA GLU A 85 6.69 -19.16 3.48
C GLU A 85 6.04 -18.34 4.60
N LYS A 86 5.66 -17.10 4.30
CA LYS A 86 5.05 -16.20 5.28
C LYS A 86 3.58 -16.51 5.40
N GLU A 87 3.12 -16.72 6.63
CA GLU A 87 1.69 -16.66 6.91
C GLU A 87 1.16 -15.24 6.68
N PHE A 88 -0.02 -15.16 6.08
CA PHE A 88 -0.70 -13.89 5.82
C PHE A 88 -2.20 -14.07 5.88
N THR A 89 -2.96 -13.00 6.09
CA THR A 89 -4.42 -13.01 6.01
C THR A 89 -4.88 -12.20 4.81
N ALA A 90 -6.16 -12.32 4.41
CA ALA A 90 -6.74 -11.46 3.38
C ALA A 90 -6.58 -9.97 3.71
N THR A 91 -6.67 -9.60 5.00
CA THR A 91 -6.45 -8.24 5.49
C THR A 91 -5.00 -7.79 5.30
N SER A 92 -4.04 -8.59 5.79
CA SER A 92 -2.61 -8.24 5.69
C SER A 92 -2.14 -8.14 4.23
N LEU A 93 -2.66 -8.99 3.34
CA LEU A 93 -2.40 -8.88 1.91
C LEU A 93 -2.89 -7.54 1.35
N MET A 94 -4.14 -7.17 1.62
CA MET A 94 -4.71 -5.91 1.15
C MET A 94 -3.95 -4.71 1.69
N GLU A 95 -3.58 -4.72 2.97
CA GLU A 95 -2.79 -3.66 3.57
C GLU A 95 -1.42 -3.51 2.90
N LYS A 96 -0.67 -4.59 2.69
CA LYS A 96 0.65 -4.49 2.05
C LYS A 96 0.59 -4.09 0.58
N VAL A 97 -0.49 -4.41 -0.13
CA VAL A 97 -0.70 -3.99 -1.52
C VAL A 97 -1.12 -2.52 -1.62
N ASN A 98 -2.06 -2.08 -0.78
CA ASN A 98 -2.63 -0.72 -0.83
C ASN A 98 -1.77 0.32 -0.12
N LYS A 99 -1.07 -0.10 0.93
CA LYS A 99 -0.05 0.67 1.62
C LYS A 99 1.26 -0.07 1.43
N PRO A 100 1.89 0.04 0.24
CA PRO A 100 3.25 -0.46 0.10
C PRO A 100 4.06 0.18 1.22
N VAL A 101 4.77 -0.64 1.99
CA VAL A 101 5.70 -0.14 2.99
C VAL A 101 6.72 0.67 2.23
N LYS A 102 6.53 1.99 2.14
CA LYS A 102 7.55 2.90 1.68
C LYS A 102 8.68 2.72 2.68
N ARG A 103 9.77 2.09 2.24
CA ARG A 103 10.99 2.05 3.04
C ARG A 103 11.38 3.51 3.19
N LYS A 104 11.18 4.04 4.39
CA LYS A 104 11.60 5.40 4.71
C LYS A 104 13.06 5.36 5.09
N THR A 105 13.79 6.33 4.60
CA THR A 105 15.17 6.51 5.03
C THR A 105 15.18 7.19 6.39
N VAL A 106 16.31 7.10 7.09
CA VAL A 106 16.51 7.77 8.38
C VAL A 106 16.23 9.27 8.22
N GLN A 107 16.71 9.88 7.14
CA GLN A 107 16.47 11.30 6.84
C GLN A 107 14.99 11.64 6.69
N GLU A 108 14.23 10.83 5.96
CA GLU A 108 12.79 11.04 5.76
C GLU A 108 12.01 10.97 7.09
N VAL A 109 12.42 10.08 8.00
CA VAL A 109 11.79 9.96 9.32
C VAL A 109 12.10 11.17 10.20
N PHE A 110 13.35 11.65 10.21
CA PHE A 110 13.71 12.88 10.92
C PHE A 110 12.91 14.07 10.38
N ASN A 111 12.87 14.27 9.06
CA ASN A 111 12.15 15.36 8.42
C ASN A 111 10.65 15.35 8.77
N GLN A 112 10.01 14.18 8.70
CA GLN A 112 8.60 14.04 9.06
C GLN A 112 8.37 14.42 10.53
N TYR A 113 9.19 13.92 11.45
CA TYR A 113 9.01 14.18 12.87
C TYR A 113 9.27 15.65 13.25
N ILE A 114 10.28 16.28 12.61
CA ILE A 114 10.53 17.72 12.74
C ILE A 114 9.31 18.52 12.26
N GLN A 115 8.75 18.17 11.10
CA GLN A 115 7.55 18.84 10.56
C GLN A 115 6.33 18.67 11.49
N GLU A 116 6.15 17.48 12.09
CA GLU A 116 5.10 17.23 13.09
C GLU A 116 5.29 18.13 14.33
N LEU A 117 6.52 18.27 14.84
CA LEU A 117 6.84 19.15 15.97
C LEU A 117 6.62 20.63 15.64
N GLU A 118 7.00 21.08 14.45
CA GLU A 118 6.76 22.44 13.98
C GLU A 118 5.26 22.74 13.87
N SER A 119 4.48 21.81 13.30
CA SER A 119 3.03 21.95 13.19
C SER A 119 2.33 21.97 14.55
N ALA A 120 2.91 21.31 15.56
CA ALA A 120 2.44 21.32 16.95
C ALA A 120 2.99 22.51 17.77
N ASN A 121 3.67 23.47 17.13
CA ASN A 121 4.32 24.62 17.77
C ASN A 121 5.35 24.27 18.85
N ARG A 122 6.00 23.09 18.73
CA ARG A 122 7.06 22.58 19.63
C ARG A 122 8.45 22.89 19.08
N LEU A 123 8.71 24.15 18.78
CA LEU A 123 9.88 24.59 18.00
C LEU A 123 11.23 24.20 18.64
N ARG A 124 11.37 24.34 19.96
CA ARG A 124 12.61 23.96 20.66
C ARG A 124 12.94 22.47 20.51
N TYR A 125 11.92 21.61 20.49
CA TYR A 125 12.12 20.18 20.23
C TYR A 125 12.49 19.96 18.77
N ALA A 126 11.78 20.62 17.83
CA ALA A 126 12.10 20.51 16.41
C ALA A 126 13.57 20.86 16.12
N ASP A 127 14.10 21.92 16.73
CA ASP A 127 15.50 22.33 16.59
C ASP A 127 16.48 21.30 17.16
N MET A 128 16.16 20.65 18.27
CA MET A 128 16.98 19.56 18.83
C MET A 128 17.11 18.38 17.84
N TYR A 129 16.01 18.01 17.18
CA TYR A 129 16.02 16.94 16.18
C TYR A 129 16.71 17.37 14.88
N LYS A 130 16.61 18.65 14.47
CA LYS A 130 17.41 19.20 13.36
C LYS A 130 18.91 19.12 13.64
N CYS A 131 19.34 19.53 14.84
CA CYS A 131 20.75 19.44 15.25
C CYS A 131 21.25 18.00 15.24
N THR A 132 20.47 17.08 15.80
CA THR A 132 20.79 15.63 15.78
C THR A 132 20.92 15.11 14.34
N MET A 133 19.96 15.45 13.47
CA MET A 133 20.00 15.05 12.07
C MET A 133 21.23 15.60 11.35
N HIS A 134 21.58 16.87 11.52
CA HIS A 134 22.78 17.46 10.93
C HIS A 134 24.07 16.81 11.45
N SER A 135 24.15 16.47 12.73
CA SER A 135 25.28 15.74 13.30
C SER A 135 25.46 14.37 12.66
N LEU A 136 24.37 13.62 12.52
CA LEU A 136 24.35 12.31 11.86
C LEU A 136 24.72 12.42 10.37
N ILE A 137 24.24 13.45 9.66
CA ILE A 137 24.65 13.74 8.27
C ILE A 137 26.14 14.08 8.21
N LYS A 138 26.68 14.85 9.16
CA LYS A 138 28.12 15.17 9.18
C LYS A 138 28.97 13.91 9.35
N PHE A 139 28.54 12.96 10.18
CA PHE A 139 29.20 11.68 10.39
C PHE A 139 29.13 10.76 9.15
N ASN A 140 27.95 10.60 8.56
CA ASN A 140 27.70 9.60 7.51
C ASN A 140 27.60 10.18 6.08
N LYS A 141 27.83 11.50 5.92
CA LYS A 141 27.63 12.33 4.71
C LYS A 141 26.19 12.43 4.21
N HIS A 142 25.38 11.39 4.39
CA HIS A 142 23.96 11.33 4.06
C HIS A 142 23.21 10.44 5.06
N LEU A 143 21.88 10.59 5.12
CA LEU A 143 20.99 9.70 5.87
C LEU A 143 19.96 9.03 4.96
N ASP A 144 20.29 8.93 3.67
CA ASP A 144 19.60 8.10 2.67
C ASP A 144 19.93 6.60 2.86
N ILE A 145 19.70 6.12 4.08
CA ILE A 145 19.90 4.74 4.50
C ILE A 145 18.65 4.26 5.26
N PRO A 146 18.30 2.97 5.20
CA PRO A 146 17.26 2.40 6.06
C PRO A 146 17.72 2.32 7.51
N PHE A 147 16.78 2.35 8.47
CA PHE A 147 17.09 2.15 9.90
C PHE A 147 17.77 0.82 10.21
N SER A 148 17.57 -0.20 9.37
CA SER A 148 18.24 -1.50 9.50
C SER A 148 19.76 -1.40 9.41
N ASP A 149 20.29 -0.36 8.76
CA ASP A 149 21.74 -0.15 8.58
C ASP A 149 22.35 0.65 9.76
N MET A 150 21.51 1.29 10.60
CA MET A 150 21.93 1.93 11.85
C MET A 150 21.98 0.91 12.99
N ASP A 151 22.89 -0.07 12.87
CA ASP A 151 23.07 -1.11 13.87
C ASP A 151 23.91 -0.64 15.08
N THR A 152 24.12 -1.54 16.05
CA THR A 152 24.89 -1.22 17.25
C THR A 152 26.34 -0.85 16.95
N ILE A 153 26.93 -1.37 15.87
CA ILE A 153 28.30 -1.07 15.45
C ILE A 153 28.36 0.33 14.85
N TRP A 154 27.39 0.69 14.01
CA TRP A 154 27.21 2.03 13.47
C TRP A 154 27.08 3.06 14.60
N LEU A 155 26.21 2.79 15.58
CA LEU A 155 25.98 3.69 16.72
C LEU A 155 27.23 3.86 17.60
N LYS A 156 28.02 2.80 17.81
CA LYS A 156 29.30 2.88 18.52
C LYS A 156 30.31 3.76 17.80
N ARG A 157 30.39 3.68 16.46
CA ARG A 157 31.28 4.53 15.67
C ARG A 157 30.87 6.01 15.73
N TYR A 158 29.57 6.29 15.67
CA TYR A 158 29.06 7.65 15.83
C TYR A 158 29.34 8.23 17.22
N GLY A 159 29.23 7.43 18.28
CA GLY A 159 29.54 7.89 19.64
C GLY A 159 31.02 8.22 19.89
N GLN A 160 31.91 7.88 18.95
CA GLN A 160 33.35 8.13 19.02
C GLN A 160 33.83 9.23 18.07
N SER A 161 32.94 9.78 17.23
CA SER A 161 33.25 10.86 16.26
C SER A 161 33.00 12.24 16.84
#